data_AF-A0A7J9EBB9-F1
#
_entry.id   AF-A0A7J9EBB9-F1
#
_cell.length_a   1.000
_cell.length_b   1.000
_cell.length_c   1.000
_cell.angle_alpha   90.00
_cell.angle_beta   90.00
_cell.angle_gamma   90.00
#
_symmetry.space_group_name_H-M   'P 1'
#
loop_
_entity.id
_entity.type
_entity.pdbx_description
1 polymer ?
#
loop_
_entity_poly.entity_id
_entity_poly.type
_entity_poly.pdbx_seq_one_letter_code
_entity_poly.pdbx_strand_id
1 'polypeptide(L)'
;MCSKFTGDVKTSKHIFRGYPSVAKIWRKLDFEWPDDIANGSLQEWLNYIVSTFSTTTCRIDDLIISKHKIQRVESYIREVDVVQRKLPIRRVENECWKPLEAHFLKINFDATFQRNDRRSCTGIVIRNWGVKWWAQ
;
A
#
# COMPACT_ATOMS: atom_id res chain seq x y z
N MET A 1 -11.06 -10.50 -0.31
CA MET A 1 -11.78 -9.81 0.79
C MET A 1 -12.21 -10.85 1.80
N CYS A 2 -12.03 -10.56 3.09
CA CYS A 2 -12.48 -11.45 4.17
C CYS A 2 -14.02 -11.40 4.24
N SER A 3 -14.69 -12.54 4.10
CA SER A 3 -16.16 -12.64 4.06
C SER A 3 -16.85 -12.40 5.40
N LYS A 4 -16.09 -12.09 6.46
CA LYS A 4 -16.60 -11.94 7.83
C LYS A 4 -16.96 -10.52 8.26
N PHE A 5 -16.88 -9.53 7.36
CA PHE A 5 -17.08 -8.12 7.74
C PHE A 5 -18.07 -7.44 6.80
N THR A 6 -19.35 -7.72 7.03
CA THR A 6 -20.48 -7.11 6.34
C THR A 6 -21.15 -6.12 7.29
N GLY A 7 -20.99 -4.82 7.05
CA GLY A 7 -21.90 -3.80 7.58
C GLY A 7 -21.28 -2.59 8.27
N ASP A 8 -20.17 -2.74 8.98
CA ASP A 8 -19.65 -1.64 9.81
C ASP A 8 -18.61 -0.77 9.11
N VAL A 9 -18.66 0.54 9.42
CA VAL A 9 -17.66 1.53 9.01
C VAL A 9 -16.28 0.97 9.35
N LYS A 10 -15.45 0.77 8.33
CA LYS A 10 -14.06 0.32 8.49
C LYS A 10 -13.26 1.38 9.24
N THR A 11 -13.34 1.33 10.56
CA THR A 11 -12.45 2.10 11.44
C THR A 11 -11.07 1.45 11.40
N SER A 12 -10.02 2.26 11.50
CA SER A 12 -8.61 1.81 11.55
C SER A 12 -8.37 0.71 12.60
N LYS A 13 -9.22 0.65 13.64
CA LYS A 13 -9.30 -0.43 14.64
C LYS A 13 -9.33 -1.84 14.02
N HIS A 14 -10.05 -2.01 12.91
CA HIS A 14 -10.27 -3.33 12.30
C HIS A 14 -9.09 -3.84 11.49
N ILE A 15 -8.27 -2.94 10.93
CA ILE A 15 -7.17 -3.31 10.04
C ILE A 15 -6.01 -3.94 10.82
N PHE A 16 -5.78 -3.49 12.05
CA PHE A 16 -4.59 -3.87 12.82
C PHE A 16 -4.84 -4.82 13.99
N ARG A 17 -6.05 -4.81 14.58
CA ARG A 17 -6.37 -5.64 15.76
C ARG A 17 -7.13 -6.91 15.42
N GLY A 18 -8.17 -6.78 14.59
CA GLY A 18 -9.11 -7.87 14.31
C GLY A 18 -8.62 -8.87 13.27
N TYR A 19 -7.50 -8.61 12.61
CA TYR A 19 -7.04 -9.45 11.52
C TYR A 19 -6.29 -10.69 12.06
N PRO A 20 -6.76 -11.93 11.77
CA PRO A 20 -6.24 -13.14 12.41
C PRO A 20 -4.73 -13.36 12.26
N SER A 21 -4.13 -12.95 11.13
CA SER A 21 -2.69 -13.09 10.93
C SER A 21 -1.88 -12.11 11.79
N VAL A 22 -2.43 -10.95 12.11
CA VAL A 22 -1.76 -9.94 12.95
C VAL A 22 -1.92 -10.30 14.43
N ALA A 23 -3.11 -10.75 14.85
CA ALA A 23 -3.35 -11.25 16.20
C ALA A 23 -2.39 -12.41 16.61
N LYS A 24 -2.06 -13.30 15.67
CA LYS A 24 -1.08 -14.37 15.89
C LYS A 24 0.34 -13.83 16.15
N ILE A 25 0.71 -12.73 15.51
CA ILE A 25 2.02 -12.08 15.70
C ILE A 25 2.07 -11.43 17.07
N TRP A 26 1.02 -10.70 17.47
CA TRP A 26 0.96 -10.06 18.79
C TRP A 26 1.10 -11.05 19.94
N ARG A 27 0.39 -12.18 19.87
CA ARG A 27 0.50 -13.25 20.90
C ARG A 27 1.91 -13.84 21.00
N LYS A 28 2.64 -13.92 19.88
CA LYS A 28 4.03 -14.41 19.89
C LYS A 28 5.01 -13.42 20.52
N LEU A 29 4.67 -12.14 20.52
CA LEU A 29 5.47 -11.07 21.11
C LEU A 29 5.13 -10.84 22.59
N ASP A 30 4.25 -11.66 23.16
CA ASP A 30 3.67 -11.48 24.49
C ASP A 30 3.14 -10.06 24.72
N PHE A 31 2.59 -9.48 23.65
CA PHE A 31 2.13 -8.10 23.65
C PHE A 31 0.67 -8.04 24.08
N GLU A 32 0.43 -7.52 25.28
CA GLU A 32 -0.90 -7.18 25.75
C GLU A 32 -1.33 -5.81 25.23
N TRP A 33 -2.59 -5.71 24.83
CA TRP A 33 -3.11 -4.47 24.28
C TRP A 33 -3.53 -3.53 25.42
N PRO A 34 -3.02 -2.30 25.48
CA PRO A 34 -3.42 -1.36 26.51
C PRO A 34 -4.85 -0.86 26.28
N ASP A 35 -5.65 -0.86 27.35
CA ASP A 35 -7.05 -0.43 27.31
C ASP A 35 -7.20 1.08 27.06
N ASP A 36 -6.23 1.87 27.52
CA ASP A 36 -6.17 3.33 27.38
C ASP A 36 -6.04 3.79 25.92
N ILE A 37 -5.35 3.02 25.08
CA ILE A 37 -5.24 3.30 23.63
C ILE A 37 -6.26 2.51 22.80
N ALA A 38 -7.16 1.75 23.43
CA ALA A 38 -8.14 0.95 22.72
C ALA A 38 -9.06 1.81 21.82
N ASN A 39 -9.29 3.07 22.20
CA ASN A 39 -10.11 4.01 21.43
C ASN A 39 -9.33 5.12 20.74
N GLY A 40 -8.00 5.14 20.89
CA GLY A 40 -7.13 6.14 20.30
C GLY A 40 -7.06 6.10 18.77
N SER A 41 -6.66 7.21 18.18
CA SER A 41 -6.30 7.38 16.78
C SER A 41 -5.11 6.50 16.38
N LEU A 42 -4.89 6.32 15.07
CA LEU A 42 -3.73 5.60 14.55
C LEU A 42 -2.41 6.26 15.00
N GLN A 43 -2.38 7.58 15.12
CA GLN A 43 -1.20 8.33 15.52
C GLN A 43 -0.87 8.11 17.01
N GLU A 44 -1.87 8.17 17.90
CA GLU A 44 -1.70 7.85 19.32
C GLU A 44 -1.21 6.40 19.49
N TRP A 45 -1.72 5.48 18.68
CA TRP A 45 -1.27 4.10 18.66
C TRP A 45 0.20 3.95 18.23
N LEU A 46 0.60 4.60 17.13
CA LEU A 46 1.99 4.56 16.65
C LEU A 46 2.94 5.14 17.70
N ASN A 47 2.55 6.26 18.32
CA ASN A 47 3.31 6.89 19.39
C ASN A 47 3.46 5.98 20.61
N TYR A 48 2.39 5.26 21.00
CA TYR A 48 2.45 4.29 22.08
C TYR A 48 3.44 3.16 21.78
N ILE A 49 3.34 2.52 20.61
CA ILE A 49 4.23 1.43 20.22
C ILE A 49 5.68 1.91 20.22
N VAL A 50 5.95 3.07 19.63
CA VAL A 50 7.30 3.65 19.63
C VAL A 50 7.78 3.89 21.06
N SER A 51 6.95 4.45 21.95
CA SER A 51 7.32 4.72 23.34
C SER A 51 7.63 3.44 24.12
N THR A 52 6.70 2.47 24.11
CA THR A 52 6.80 1.22 24.88
C THR A 52 7.98 0.35 24.48
N PHE A 53 8.28 0.29 23.17
CA PHE A 53 9.40 -0.51 22.68
C PHE A 53 10.73 0.25 22.65
N SER A 54 10.73 1.59 22.80
CA SER A 54 11.97 2.37 22.88
C SER A 54 12.61 2.36 24.29
N THR A 55 11.82 2.14 25.34
CA THR A 55 12.33 2.14 26.73
C THR A 55 13.00 0.82 27.14
N THR A 56 12.71 -0.27 26.42
CA THR A 56 13.32 -1.59 26.64
C THR A 56 14.55 -1.77 25.75
N THR A 57 15.67 -1.13 26.13
CA THR A 57 17.03 -1.40 25.61
C THR A 57 17.14 -1.64 24.10
N CYS A 58 16.49 -0.83 23.27
CA CYS A 58 16.72 -0.89 21.82
C CYS A 58 18.15 -0.43 21.55
N ARG A 59 18.95 -1.28 20.90
CA ARG A 59 20.21 -0.84 20.29
C ARG A 59 19.86 0.27 19.30
N ILE A 60 20.74 1.25 19.11
CA ILE A 60 20.51 2.39 18.21
C ILE A 60 20.04 1.93 16.82
N ASP A 61 20.48 0.75 16.38
CA ASP A 61 20.04 0.09 15.15
C ASP A 61 18.53 -0.20 15.09
N ASP A 62 17.90 -0.61 16.19
CA ASP A 62 16.46 -0.87 16.26
C ASP A 62 15.64 0.42 16.15
N LEU A 63 16.17 1.53 16.70
CA LEU A 63 15.56 2.85 16.60
C LEU A 63 15.66 3.43 15.18
N ILE A 64 16.76 3.14 14.47
CA ILE A 64 16.94 3.52 13.07
C ILE A 64 16.00 2.71 12.18
N ILE A 65 15.90 1.39 12.41
CA ILE A 65 15.00 0.51 11.66
C ILE A 65 13.54 0.91 11.89
N SER A 66 13.16 1.26 13.12
CA SER A 66 11.79 1.70 13.43
C SER A 66 11.46 3.03 12.76
N LYS A 67 12.35 4.03 12.81
CA LYS A 67 12.20 5.30 12.10
C LYS A 67 12.05 5.11 10.58
N HIS A 68 12.88 4.25 9.99
CA HIS A 68 12.82 4.00 8.55
C HIS A 68 11.51 3.31 8.14
N LYS A 69 10.99 2.41 8.98
CA LYS A 69 9.67 1.79 8.77
C LYS A 69 8.54 2.80 8.88
N ILE A 70 8.58 3.71 9.87
CA ILE A 70 7.57 4.77 10.03
C ILE A 70 7.56 5.70 8.82
N GLN A 71 8.73 6.19 8.39
CA GLN A 71 8.85 7.03 7.20
C GLN A 71 8.31 6.35 5.93
N ARG A 72 8.52 5.04 5.80
CA ARG A 72 7.99 4.27 4.68
C ARG A 72 6.47 4.15 4.74
N VAL A 73 5.89 3.95 5.93
CA VAL A 73 4.43 3.92 6.13
C VAL A 73 3.82 5.28 5.85
N GLU A 74 4.40 6.36 6.35
CA GLU A 74 3.94 7.74 6.09
C GLU A 74 4.01 8.10 4.61
N SER A 75 5.11 7.74 3.94
CA SER A 75 5.28 7.96 2.51
C SER A 75 4.23 7.19 1.70
N TYR A 76 3.97 5.94 2.08
CA TYR A 76 2.93 5.13 1.45
C TYR A 76 1.52 5.69 1.66
N ILE A 77 1.19 6.12 2.89
CA ILE A 77 -0.09 6.77 3.17
C ILE A 77 -0.25 8.02 2.31
N ARG A 78 0.78 8.86 2.21
CA ARG A 78 0.76 10.06 1.37
C ARG A 78 0.58 9.73 -0.12
N GLU A 79 1.24 8.68 -0.61
CA GLU A 79 1.08 8.19 -1.98
C GLU A 79 -0.36 7.73 -2.24
N VAL A 80 -0.95 6.94 -1.33
CA VAL A 80 -2.35 6.50 -1.41
C VAL A 80 -3.31 7.69 -1.37
N ASP A 81 -3.08 8.66 -0.50
CA ASP A 81 -3.88 9.89 -0.41
C ASP A 81 -3.85 10.69 -1.71
N VAL A 82 -2.66 10.85 -2.31
CA VAL A 82 -2.49 11.54 -3.59
C VAL A 82 -3.19 10.77 -4.70
N VAL A 83 -3.05 9.45 -4.74
CA VAL A 83 -3.76 8.60 -5.71
C VAL A 83 -5.25 8.77 -5.53
N GLN A 84 -5.80 8.66 -4.31
CA GLN A 84 -7.24 8.81 -4.05
C GLN A 84 -7.78 10.19 -4.47
N ARG A 85 -7.05 11.28 -4.19
CA ARG A 85 -7.44 12.64 -4.60
C ARG A 85 -7.31 12.88 -6.11
N LYS A 86 -6.39 12.17 -6.78
CA LYS A 86 -6.14 12.27 -8.21
C LYS A 86 -6.72 11.11 -9.02
N LEU A 87 -7.47 10.20 -8.39
CA LEU A 87 -8.13 9.13 -9.12
C LEU A 87 -9.00 9.84 -10.15
N PRO A 88 -8.79 9.60 -11.45
CA PRO A 88 -9.70 10.10 -12.45
C PRO A 88 -11.07 9.63 -11.99
N ILE A 89 -11.98 10.57 -11.68
CA ILE A 89 -13.41 10.27 -11.63
C ILE A 89 -13.62 9.43 -12.88
N ARG A 90 -14.08 8.19 -12.73
CA ARG A 90 -14.15 7.19 -13.77
C ARG A 90 -15.00 7.74 -14.92
N ARG A 91 -14.40 8.56 -15.77
CA ARG A 91 -14.99 9.02 -17.01
C ARG A 91 -14.81 7.84 -17.90
N VAL A 92 -15.88 7.07 -18.04
CA VAL A 92 -16.03 6.15 -19.16
C VAL A 92 -16.23 7.03 -20.40
N GLU A 93 -15.21 7.81 -20.73
CA GLU A 93 -15.12 8.44 -22.03
C GLU A 93 -14.65 7.32 -22.94
N ASN A 94 -15.57 6.81 -23.76
CA ASN A 94 -15.30 5.90 -24.87
C ASN A 94 -14.56 6.65 -26.00
N GLU A 95 -13.63 7.54 -25.65
CA GLU A 95 -12.76 8.17 -26.62
C GLU A 95 -11.75 7.13 -27.06
N CYS A 96 -11.95 6.59 -28.27
CA CYS A 96 -10.93 5.84 -28.96
C CYS A 96 -9.66 6.70 -29.00
N TRP A 97 -8.63 6.26 -28.27
CA TRP A 97 -7.32 6.91 -28.29
C TRP A 97 -6.85 7.07 -29.73
N LYS A 98 -6.71 8.32 -30.20
CA LYS A 98 -6.13 8.63 -31.51
C LYS A 98 -4.64 8.88 -31.33
N PRO A 99 -3.77 8.16 -32.05
CA PRO A 99 -2.34 8.46 -32.04
C PRO A 99 -2.10 9.88 -32.55
N LEU A 100 -1.13 10.59 -31.95
CA LEU A 100 -0.63 11.86 -32.50
C LEU A 100 0.04 11.58 -33.85
N GLU A 101 -0.10 12.44 -34.84
CA GLU A 101 0.50 12.21 -36.18
C GLU A 101 2.04 12.31 -36.21
N ALA A 102 2.66 12.68 -35.09
CA ALA A 102 4.11 12.84 -34.97
C ALA A 102 4.86 11.53 -34.60
N HIS A 103 6.19 11.57 -34.62
CA HIS A 103 7.01 10.52 -34.02
C HIS A 103 6.85 10.54 -32.49
N PHE A 104 6.10 9.59 -31.94
CA PHE A 104 5.93 9.47 -30.49
C PHE A 104 6.33 8.08 -29.98
N LEU A 105 6.82 8.05 -28.75
CA LEU A 105 7.15 6.83 -28.04
C LEU A 105 5.89 6.33 -27.32
N LYS A 106 5.43 5.12 -27.64
CA LYS A 106 4.34 4.49 -26.91
C LYS A 106 4.91 3.68 -25.75
N ILE A 107 4.64 4.13 -24.53
CA ILE A 107 4.98 3.41 -23.30
C ILE A 107 3.70 2.79 -22.75
N ASN A 108 3.66 1.47 -22.65
CA ASN A 108 2.57 0.74 -22.00
C ASN A 108 3.04 0.22 -20.65
N PHE A 109 2.22 0.42 -19.63
CA PHE A 109 2.41 -0.14 -18.30
C PHE A 109 1.40 -1.26 -18.11
N ASP A 110 1.86 -2.43 -17.71
CA ASP A 110 1.01 -3.54 -17.33
C ASP A 110 1.42 -4.09 -15.97
N ALA A 111 0.45 -4.57 -15.22
CA ALA A 111 0.68 -5.19 -13.92
C ALA A 111 -0.25 -6.38 -13.76
N THR A 112 0.32 -7.51 -13.36
CA THR A 112 -0.43 -8.73 -13.05
C THR A 112 -0.16 -9.16 -11.61
N PHE A 113 -1.19 -9.68 -10.96
CA PHE A 113 -1.09 -10.23 -9.61
C PHE A 113 -1.61 -11.66 -9.58
N GLN A 114 -0.70 -12.60 -9.33
CA GLN A 114 -1.01 -14.00 -9.19
C GLN A 114 -1.35 -14.32 -7.73
N ARG A 115 -2.64 -14.55 -7.47
CA ARG A 115 -3.16 -14.71 -6.10
C ARG A 115 -2.63 -15.94 -5.37
N ASN A 116 -2.42 -17.04 -6.09
CA ASN A 116 -1.99 -18.32 -5.51
C ASN A 116 -0.57 -18.20 -4.93
N ASP A 117 0.33 -17.56 -5.68
CA ASP A 117 1.73 -17.41 -5.30
C ASP A 117 2.01 -16.09 -4.56
N ARG A 118 0.98 -15.24 -4.42
CA ARG A 118 1.09 -13.86 -3.90
C ARG A 118 2.18 -13.06 -4.60
N ARG A 119 2.40 -13.32 -5.89
CA ARG A 119 3.41 -12.63 -6.70
C ARG A 119 2.74 -11.54 -7.52
N SER A 120 3.32 -10.35 -7.47
CA SER A 120 3.03 -9.26 -8.41
C SER A 120 4.15 -9.17 -9.43
N CYS A 121 3.79 -9.06 -10.71
CA CYS A 121 4.72 -8.74 -11.78
C CYS A 121 4.28 -7.42 -12.41
N THR A 122 5.25 -6.57 -12.72
CA THR A 122 5.03 -5.33 -13.48
C THR A 122 5.87 -5.37 -14.74
N GLY A 123 5.33 -4.84 -15.83
CA GLY A 123 5.97 -4.80 -17.13
C GLY A 123 5.85 -3.42 -17.76
N ILE A 124 6.92 -2.99 -18.42
CA ILE A 124 6.95 -1.76 -19.21
C ILE A 124 7.30 -2.16 -20.64
N VAL A 125 6.44 -1.79 -21.59
CA VAL A 125 6.67 -2.02 -23.02
C VAL A 125 6.77 -0.70 -23.73
N ILE A 126 7.99 -0.38 -24.18
CA ILE A 126 8.31 0.82 -24.94
C ILE A 126 8.33 0.44 -26.43
N ARG A 127 7.52 1.09 -27.26
CA ARG A 127 7.49 0.89 -28.71
C ARG A 127 7.70 2.22 -29.41
N ASN A 128 8.60 2.23 -30.40
CA ASN A 128 8.68 3.34 -31.33
C ASN A 128 7.52 3.23 -32.32
N TRP A 129 6.60 4.19 -32.29
CA TRP A 129 5.49 4.24 -33.22
C TRP A 129 5.94 4.96 -34.49
N GLY A 130 6.33 4.21 -35.51
CA GLY A 130 6.85 4.79 -36.77
C GLY A 130 7.67 3.85 -37.65
N VAL A 131 8.15 2.71 -37.13
CA VAL A 131 8.81 1.70 -37.97
C VAL A 131 7.75 0.72 -38.49
N LYS A 132 7.31 0.92 -39.74
CA LYS A 132 6.54 -0.10 -40.45
C LYS A 132 7.48 -1.27 -40.75
N TRP A 133 7.38 -2.34 -39.96
CA TRP A 133 7.96 -3.63 -40.31
C TRP A 133 7.10 -4.25 -41.41
N TRP A 134 7.36 -3.89 -42.66
CA TRP A 134 6.99 -4.76 -43.77
C TRP A 134 8.08 -5.83 -43.85
N ALA A 135 7.73 -7.05 -43.47
CA ALA A 135 8.52 -8.21 -43.87
C ALA A 135 8.30 -8.39 -45.39
N GLN A 136 9.41 -8.43 -46.15
CA GLN A 136 9.45 -9.01 -47.49
C GLN A 136 9.37 -10.53 -47.40
#